data_AF-A0A1C4BLT8-F1
#
_entry.id   AF-A0A1C4BLT8-F1
#
_cell.length_a   1.000
_cell.length_b   1.000
_cell.length_c   1.000
_cell.angle_alpha   90.00
_cell.angle_beta   90.00
_cell.angle_gamma   90.00
#
_symmetry.space_group_name_H-M   'P 1'
#
loop_
_entity.id
_entity.type
_entity.pdbx_description
1 polymer ?
#
loop_
_entity_poly.entity_id
_entity_poly.type
_entity_poly.pdbx_seq_one_letter_code
_entity_poly.pdbx_strand_id
1 'polypeptide(L)'
;MYCNSSVYLFGYQSCSYQDSSRVLFLPLNLAKLLVFSLSLTPLLLLSSFSVQALSVYTSQTIEGTAPYLTFDGGRTRVTSTDSLLSIKLQDGSVITPSTNTSSVSNPIRLPYAGNTLDDIDMIVPSSASSVDLSDLITRYNYWGDDDGDGQGTSGITATGSISVWIRNKNGQTVSRSDALSICDAPYRVNLMSTGGSLTTQYGVPRSSSFSGSEVDYYINPYDNVPRICYARPNLDGYLVSNHATNIWNPYKGFLVQSTSPSSYNRNFPTTGADGLYFDLDIGGIDASQLTWSVVTNGSSITATVTNVRPSDIWIPSIERRNVVARVKLSGPRADDTQKNSSNPSPLDVPSLPQTFELVGRDGSGNELRYGFVLQQWFVHRDNVSDSQSYQSFWCRSLGYRLPKVKDLTNAVKTDSPSISGALPSSSNNYFQRHIGAGFFTEWGYMEEYDVDFSFYDYWTSDASGSDGFFIVDAANGAVNSNSARYYHYGLCSAP
;
A
#
# COMPACT_ATOMS: atom_id res chain seq x y z
N MET A 1 -49.41 -21.04 -29.74
CA MET A 1 -49.38 -20.62 -31.16
C MET A 1 -47.99 -20.94 -31.68
N TYR A 2 -47.86 -21.91 -32.57
CA TYR A 2 -46.63 -22.41 -33.20
C TYR A 2 -45.44 -22.90 -32.33
N CYS A 3 -44.75 -23.88 -32.95
CA CYS A 3 -43.53 -24.63 -32.64
C CYS A 3 -42.32 -23.86 -32.05
N ASN A 4 -41.29 -24.52 -31.45
CA ASN A 4 -40.99 -25.96 -31.45
C ASN A 4 -40.17 -26.42 -30.20
N SER A 5 -40.40 -27.66 -29.76
CA SER A 5 -39.43 -28.52 -29.03
C SER A 5 -38.71 -29.43 -30.05
N SER A 6 -37.71 -30.30 -29.80
CA SER A 6 -37.17 -31.01 -28.62
C SER A 6 -35.63 -31.17 -28.81
N VAL A 7 -34.74 -31.45 -27.85
CA VAL A 7 -34.74 -32.25 -26.59
C VAL A 7 -34.43 -33.75 -26.79
N TYR A 8 -33.13 -34.07 -26.61
CA TYR A 8 -32.49 -35.26 -26.01
C TYR A 8 -32.31 -36.68 -26.68
N LEU A 9 -31.04 -37.11 -26.57
CA LEU A 9 -30.44 -38.42 -26.17
C LEU A 9 -30.42 -39.70 -27.05
N PHE A 10 -29.19 -40.27 -27.07
CA PHE A 10 -28.73 -41.68 -27.13
C PHE A 10 -29.55 -42.81 -27.78
N GLY A 11 -28.86 -43.60 -28.61
CA GLY A 11 -29.21 -45.00 -28.92
C GLY A 11 -28.11 -45.73 -29.71
N TYR A 12 -27.39 -46.67 -29.06
CA TYR A 12 -26.55 -47.67 -29.75
C TYR A 12 -27.42 -48.84 -30.21
N GLN A 13 -27.19 -49.40 -31.41
CA GLN A 13 -26.71 -50.79 -31.57
C GLN A 13 -26.45 -51.20 -33.04
N SER A 14 -25.95 -52.43 -33.21
CA SER A 14 -25.25 -52.97 -34.38
C SER A 14 -26.00 -54.09 -35.13
N CYS A 15 -25.84 -54.18 -36.46
CA CYS A 15 -25.83 -55.37 -37.34
C CYS A 15 -25.28 -54.91 -38.71
N SER A 16 -24.40 -55.56 -39.51
CA SER A 16 -23.97 -56.96 -39.77
C SER A 16 -24.74 -57.70 -40.88
N TYR A 17 -24.02 -58.36 -41.82
CA TYR A 17 -24.52 -59.26 -42.90
C TYR A 17 -25.34 -58.55 -44.01
N GLN A 18 -25.59 -59.04 -45.24
CA GLN A 18 -25.01 -60.06 -46.17
C GLN A 18 -25.62 -59.81 -47.60
N ASP A 19 -25.24 -60.37 -48.77
CA ASP A 19 -24.13 -61.18 -49.32
C ASP A 19 -24.11 -61.03 -50.89
N SER A 20 -23.26 -61.80 -51.60
CA SER A 20 -23.37 -62.36 -52.97
C SER A 20 -23.98 -61.56 -54.16
N SER A 21 -23.29 -61.36 -55.30
CA SER A 21 -22.69 -62.31 -56.29
C SER A 21 -23.66 -62.85 -57.36
N ARG A 22 -23.30 -62.69 -58.67
CA ARG A 22 -23.18 -63.75 -59.72
C ARG A 22 -23.27 -63.23 -61.17
N VAL A 23 -22.26 -63.57 -61.99
CA VAL A 23 -22.29 -64.18 -63.36
C VAL A 23 -20.83 -64.66 -63.61
N LEU A 24 -20.45 -65.94 -63.43
CA LEU A 24 -20.50 -67.07 -64.39
C LEU A 24 -19.80 -66.80 -65.76
N PHE A 25 -18.63 -67.39 -66.08
CA PHE A 25 -18.39 -68.78 -66.57
C PHE A 25 -18.92 -69.00 -68.01
N LEU A 26 -18.24 -69.65 -69.00
CA LEU A 26 -16.98 -70.43 -69.13
C LEU A 26 -16.42 -70.26 -70.60
N PRO A 27 -15.71 -71.21 -71.27
CA PRO A 27 -14.24 -71.33 -71.29
C PRO A 27 -13.59 -71.35 -72.70
N LEU A 28 -12.25 -71.41 -72.78
CA LEU A 28 -11.41 -72.26 -73.66
C LEU A 28 -9.93 -71.89 -73.33
N ASN A 29 -8.96 -72.74 -73.01
CA ASN A 29 -8.69 -74.17 -73.24
C ASN A 29 -8.23 -74.55 -74.67
N LEU A 30 -6.94 -74.35 -75.00
CA LEU A 30 -6.04 -75.47 -75.33
C LEU A 30 -4.55 -75.11 -75.39
N ALA A 31 -3.72 -76.05 -74.92
CA ALA A 31 -2.31 -76.33 -75.20
C ALA A 31 -1.42 -75.31 -75.98
N LYS A 32 -0.40 -74.76 -75.28
CA LYS A 32 1.04 -75.01 -75.58
C LYS A 32 1.95 -74.44 -74.48
N LEU A 33 2.36 -75.31 -73.54
CA LEU A 33 3.61 -75.14 -72.79
C LEU A 33 4.78 -75.73 -73.60
N LEU A 34 6.02 -75.45 -73.18
CA LEU A 34 7.30 -75.91 -73.76
C LEU A 34 7.63 -75.25 -75.13
N VAL A 35 8.75 -74.55 -75.32
CA VAL A 35 9.80 -74.06 -74.39
C VAL A 35 10.31 -72.71 -74.91
N PHE A 36 10.40 -71.68 -74.08
CA PHE A 36 11.58 -70.79 -74.04
C PHE A 36 11.62 -70.02 -72.70
N SER A 37 12.80 -69.93 -72.11
CA SER A 37 13.01 -69.54 -70.71
C SER A 37 13.70 -68.18 -70.57
N LEU A 38 13.24 -67.36 -69.62
CA LEU A 38 13.84 -66.11 -69.12
C LEU A 38 14.22 -65.04 -70.17
N SER A 39 13.39 -63.99 -70.32
CA SER A 39 13.84 -62.60 -70.60
C SER A 39 12.72 -61.58 -70.81
N LEU A 40 11.89 -61.26 -69.79
CA LEU A 40 11.14 -59.97 -69.79
C LEU A 40 10.72 -59.43 -68.41
N THR A 41 11.63 -59.44 -67.43
CA THR A 41 11.43 -58.75 -66.14
C THR A 41 12.23 -57.43 -65.97
N PRO A 42 12.11 -56.42 -66.86
CA PRO A 42 12.54 -55.06 -66.54
C PRO A 42 11.46 -53.98 -66.81
N LEU A 43 10.23 -54.16 -66.30
CA LEU A 43 9.17 -53.12 -66.39
C LEU A 43 8.42 -52.85 -65.07
N LEU A 44 9.03 -53.21 -63.93
CA LEU A 44 8.51 -52.97 -62.56
C LEU A 44 9.55 -52.26 -61.66
N LEU A 45 10.48 -51.51 -62.27
CA LEU A 45 11.62 -50.86 -61.60
C LEU A 45 11.63 -49.32 -61.74
N LEU A 46 10.58 -48.73 -62.31
CA LEU A 46 10.47 -47.28 -62.58
C LEU A 46 9.52 -46.51 -61.63
N SER A 47 9.00 -47.18 -60.59
CA SER A 47 8.15 -46.57 -59.54
C SER A 47 8.82 -46.59 -58.16
N SER A 48 10.15 -46.63 -58.11
CA SER A 48 10.96 -46.59 -56.89
C SER A 48 11.73 -45.28 -56.78
N PHE A 49 11.00 -44.16 -56.89
CA PHE A 49 11.51 -42.85 -56.43
C PHE A 49 11.53 -42.84 -54.89
N SER A 50 12.46 -43.59 -54.31
CA SER A 50 12.92 -43.37 -52.94
C SER A 50 13.26 -41.90 -52.80
N VAL A 51 12.76 -41.25 -51.74
CA VAL A 51 13.07 -39.84 -51.46
C VAL A 51 14.59 -39.72 -51.28
N GLN A 52 15.26 -39.17 -52.29
CA GLN A 52 16.67 -38.83 -52.22
C GLN A 52 16.79 -37.58 -51.36
N ALA A 53 16.85 -37.80 -50.04
CA ALA A 53 17.13 -36.74 -49.08
C ALA A 53 18.47 -36.09 -49.45
N LEU A 54 18.43 -34.80 -49.80
CA LEU A 54 19.62 -34.04 -50.18
C LEU A 54 20.46 -33.78 -48.92
N SER A 55 21.42 -34.65 -48.63
CA SER A 55 22.38 -34.45 -47.55
C SER A 55 23.43 -33.41 -47.97
N VAL A 56 23.07 -32.13 -47.83
CA VAL A 56 24.01 -31.02 -47.93
C VAL A 56 24.89 -31.01 -46.67
N TYR A 57 26.18 -31.30 -46.85
CA TYR A 57 27.19 -31.16 -45.80
C TYR A 57 27.91 -29.82 -45.98
N THR A 58 27.73 -28.90 -45.05
CA THR A 58 28.51 -27.65 -45.00
C THR A 58 29.87 -27.92 -44.34
N SER A 59 30.94 -27.26 -44.83
CA SER A 59 32.29 -27.42 -44.25
C SER A 59 32.47 -26.69 -42.90
N GLN A 60 31.47 -25.91 -42.50
CA GLN A 60 31.38 -25.14 -41.26
C GLN A 60 29.95 -25.27 -40.74
N THR A 61 29.73 -24.94 -39.47
CA THR A 61 28.39 -24.75 -38.91
C THR A 61 27.62 -23.71 -39.75
N ILE A 62 26.32 -23.91 -39.96
CA ILE A 62 25.46 -22.83 -40.43
C ILE A 62 25.20 -21.96 -39.20
N GLU A 63 25.75 -20.75 -39.18
CA GLU A 63 25.54 -19.78 -38.11
C GLU A 63 24.09 -19.27 -38.18
N GLY A 64 23.26 -19.74 -37.25
CA GLY A 64 21.85 -19.41 -37.13
C GLY A 64 21.55 -18.39 -36.04
N THR A 65 20.28 -18.30 -35.63
CA THR A 65 19.85 -17.44 -34.52
C THR A 65 19.52 -18.22 -33.25
N ALA A 66 19.46 -17.50 -32.14
CA ALA A 66 18.93 -18.04 -30.89
C ALA A 66 17.44 -17.69 -30.78
N PRO A 67 16.58 -18.61 -30.29
CA PRO A 67 15.19 -18.30 -30.01
C PRO A 67 15.10 -17.18 -28.96
N TYR A 68 14.21 -16.22 -29.17
CA TYR A 68 14.04 -15.03 -28.32
C TYR A 68 12.58 -14.79 -27.95
N LEU A 69 12.32 -14.06 -26.87
CA LEU A 69 10.97 -13.59 -26.53
C LEU A 69 10.67 -12.29 -27.29
N THR A 70 9.41 -12.10 -27.72
CA THR A 70 8.98 -10.88 -28.42
C THR A 70 7.48 -10.66 -28.25
N PHE A 71 7.09 -9.40 -28.07
CA PHE A 71 5.72 -9.00 -27.69
C PHE A 71 5.02 -8.16 -28.77
N ASP A 72 5.77 -7.76 -29.82
CA ASP A 72 5.35 -6.85 -30.87
C ASP A 72 5.52 -7.43 -32.29
N GLY A 73 5.58 -8.77 -32.38
CA GLY A 73 5.72 -9.51 -33.63
C GLY A 73 7.15 -9.54 -34.18
N GLY A 74 8.16 -9.58 -33.31
CA GLY A 74 9.56 -9.71 -33.67
C GLY A 74 10.34 -8.41 -33.85
N ARG A 75 9.73 -7.25 -33.57
CA ARG A 75 10.40 -5.93 -33.71
C ARG A 75 11.34 -5.66 -32.54
N THR A 76 10.92 -6.03 -31.33
CA THR A 76 11.74 -6.00 -30.11
C THR A 76 12.07 -7.44 -29.71
N ARG A 77 13.35 -7.71 -29.47
CA ARG A 77 13.87 -9.03 -29.05
C ARG A 77 14.33 -8.98 -27.60
N VAL A 78 13.75 -9.83 -26.77
CA VAL A 78 14.17 -10.04 -25.38
C VAL A 78 15.07 -11.28 -25.34
N THR A 79 16.37 -11.02 -25.12
CA THR A 79 17.47 -11.98 -25.24
C THR A 79 18.37 -12.03 -24.01
N SER A 80 18.04 -11.27 -22.96
CA SER A 80 18.84 -11.13 -21.74
C SER A 80 17.95 -10.91 -20.52
N THR A 81 18.41 -11.24 -19.31
CA THR A 81 17.66 -10.95 -18.07
C THR A 81 17.36 -9.45 -17.90
N ASP A 82 18.23 -8.58 -18.44
CA ASP A 82 18.07 -7.12 -18.38
C ASP A 82 16.91 -6.62 -19.25
N SER A 83 16.75 -7.20 -20.45
CA SER A 83 15.58 -6.93 -21.30
C SER A 83 14.31 -7.65 -20.80
N LEU A 84 14.46 -8.81 -20.16
CA LEU A 84 13.39 -9.61 -19.57
C LEU A 84 12.71 -8.91 -18.38
N LEU A 85 13.49 -8.26 -17.51
CA LEU A 85 13.01 -7.53 -16.32
C LEU A 85 12.88 -6.02 -16.58
N SER A 86 12.75 -5.61 -17.84
CA SER A 86 12.51 -4.23 -18.22
C SER A 86 11.05 -3.82 -17.99
N ILE A 87 10.86 -2.51 -17.81
CA ILE A 87 9.54 -1.87 -17.83
C ILE A 87 9.49 -0.85 -18.97
N LYS A 88 8.29 -0.59 -19.50
CA LYS A 88 8.08 0.46 -20.51
C LYS A 88 6.87 1.33 -20.13
N LEU A 89 7.06 2.65 -20.22
CA LEU A 89 6.03 3.65 -19.91
C LEU A 89 5.20 3.98 -21.17
N GLN A 90 4.00 4.55 -20.98
CA GLN A 90 3.12 4.96 -22.08
C GLN A 90 3.75 5.96 -23.06
N ASP A 91 4.75 6.75 -22.65
CA ASP A 91 5.48 7.67 -23.54
C ASP A 91 6.50 6.96 -24.46
N GLY A 92 6.68 5.65 -24.30
CA GLY A 92 7.62 4.82 -25.04
C GLY A 92 8.97 4.61 -24.33
N SER A 93 9.22 5.26 -23.20
CA SER A 93 10.46 5.11 -22.43
C SER A 93 10.61 3.68 -21.90
N VAL A 94 11.70 3.01 -22.27
CA VAL A 94 12.07 1.68 -21.74
C VAL A 94 13.14 1.86 -20.68
N ILE A 95 12.97 1.21 -19.52
CA ILE A 95 13.93 1.20 -18.42
C ILE A 95 14.25 -0.26 -18.08
N THR A 96 15.54 -0.60 -18.03
CA THR A 96 16.06 -1.93 -17.71
C THR A 96 16.76 -1.92 -16.35
N PRO A 97 17.01 -3.07 -15.69
CA PRO A 97 17.76 -3.12 -14.44
C PRO A 97 19.12 -2.42 -14.51
N SER A 98 19.84 -2.51 -15.63
CA SER A 98 21.15 -1.86 -15.86
C SER A 98 21.07 -0.35 -16.09
N THR A 99 19.89 0.18 -16.44
CA THR A 99 19.65 1.62 -16.68
C THR A 99 18.78 2.29 -15.61
N ASN A 100 18.23 1.49 -14.68
CA ASN A 100 17.38 1.92 -13.59
C ASN A 100 18.16 2.74 -12.54
N THR A 101 17.91 4.04 -12.51
CA THR A 101 18.42 4.97 -11.48
C THR A 101 17.39 5.31 -10.40
N SER A 102 16.27 4.56 -10.36
CA SER A 102 15.16 4.88 -9.46
C SER A 102 15.42 4.50 -8.01
N SER A 103 14.89 5.29 -7.08
CA SER A 103 14.98 5.05 -5.64
C SER A 103 13.82 5.71 -4.90
N VAL A 104 13.73 5.50 -3.58
CA VAL A 104 12.73 6.18 -2.73
C VAL A 104 12.83 7.72 -2.83
N SER A 105 14.02 8.28 -3.04
CA SER A 105 14.26 9.72 -3.19
C SER A 105 14.37 10.20 -4.64
N ASN A 106 14.45 9.28 -5.61
CA ASN A 106 14.47 9.56 -7.05
C ASN A 106 13.52 8.60 -7.80
N PRO A 107 12.20 8.66 -7.59
CA PRO A 107 11.26 7.76 -8.26
C PRO A 107 10.96 8.19 -9.70
N ILE A 108 10.71 7.20 -10.56
CA ILE A 108 10.22 7.38 -11.93
C ILE A 108 8.80 7.96 -11.87
N ARG A 109 8.57 9.12 -12.48
CA ARG A 109 7.24 9.74 -12.57
C ARG A 109 6.47 9.18 -13.76
N LEU A 110 5.22 8.77 -13.56
CA LEU A 110 4.34 8.36 -14.67
C LEU A 110 4.05 9.55 -15.63
N PRO A 111 4.03 9.32 -16.95
CA PRO A 111 4.05 10.39 -17.94
C PRO A 111 2.75 11.18 -18.09
N TYR A 112 1.58 10.56 -17.82
CA TYR A 112 0.27 11.17 -18.08
C TYR A 112 -0.70 11.14 -16.89
N ALA A 113 -1.57 12.16 -16.84
CA ALA A 113 -2.58 12.28 -15.80
C ALA A 113 -3.58 11.12 -15.83
N GLY A 114 -3.83 10.52 -14.67
CA GLY A 114 -4.70 9.34 -14.54
C GLY A 114 -4.01 8.00 -14.75
N ASN A 115 -2.70 7.95 -15.05
CA ASN A 115 -1.99 6.69 -15.14
C ASN A 115 -2.00 5.92 -13.81
N THR A 116 -2.17 4.60 -13.93
CA THR A 116 -2.04 3.58 -12.89
C THR A 116 -0.72 2.82 -13.08
N LEU A 117 -0.49 1.74 -12.31
CA LEU A 117 0.65 0.84 -12.52
C LEU A 117 0.34 -0.28 -13.53
N ASP A 118 -0.90 -0.34 -14.05
CA ASP A 118 -1.30 -1.18 -15.18
C ASP A 118 -0.92 -0.56 -16.54
N ASP A 119 -0.69 0.76 -16.56
CA ASP A 119 -0.19 1.51 -17.71
C ASP A 119 1.34 1.38 -17.92
N ILE A 120 2.00 0.56 -17.11
CA ILE A 120 3.40 0.20 -17.27
C ILE A 120 3.45 -1.16 -17.97
N ASP A 121 3.93 -1.18 -19.21
CA ASP A 121 4.20 -2.41 -19.95
C ASP A 121 5.27 -3.23 -19.19
N MET A 122 4.94 -4.48 -18.89
CA MET A 122 5.84 -5.46 -18.27
C MET A 122 5.59 -6.83 -18.89
N ILE A 123 6.59 -7.72 -18.82
CA ILE A 123 6.49 -9.10 -19.31
C ILE A 123 5.42 -9.96 -18.58
N VAL A 124 5.11 -9.63 -17.32
CA VAL A 124 4.04 -10.29 -16.56
C VAL A 124 2.71 -9.61 -16.94
N PRO A 125 1.72 -10.30 -17.56
CA PRO A 125 0.47 -9.69 -18.03
C PRO A 125 -0.25 -8.91 -16.94
N SER A 126 -0.88 -7.78 -17.28
CA SER A 126 -1.55 -6.84 -16.36
C SER A 126 -2.36 -7.53 -15.26
N SER A 127 -3.26 -8.42 -15.65
CA SER A 127 -4.18 -9.17 -14.78
C SER A 127 -3.55 -10.30 -13.94
N ALA A 128 -2.21 -10.46 -13.95
CA ALA A 128 -1.51 -11.53 -13.23
C ALA A 128 -0.33 -11.01 -12.39
N SER A 129 -0.05 -11.69 -11.28
CA SER A 129 1.15 -11.48 -10.45
C SER A 129 2.32 -12.38 -10.82
N SER A 130 2.13 -13.36 -11.70
CA SER A 130 3.18 -14.26 -12.18
C SER A 130 2.83 -14.84 -13.55
N VAL A 131 3.84 -15.18 -14.34
CA VAL A 131 3.70 -15.92 -15.61
C VAL A 131 4.90 -16.87 -15.80
N ASP A 132 4.63 -18.08 -16.28
CA ASP A 132 5.68 -19.03 -16.66
C ASP A 132 6.13 -18.76 -18.10
N LEU A 133 7.43 -18.92 -18.41
CA LEU A 133 7.93 -18.67 -19.77
C LEU A 133 7.33 -19.66 -20.79
N SER A 134 6.88 -20.83 -20.33
CA SER A 134 6.07 -21.77 -21.13
C SER A 134 4.73 -21.20 -21.57
N ASP A 135 4.06 -20.40 -20.74
CA ASP A 135 2.79 -19.76 -21.10
C ASP A 135 3.02 -18.64 -22.13
N LEU A 136 4.11 -17.87 -22.00
CA LEU A 136 4.48 -16.84 -22.98
C LEU A 136 4.63 -17.45 -24.39
N ILE A 137 5.29 -18.60 -24.53
CA ILE A 137 5.48 -19.24 -25.83
C ILE A 137 4.24 -20.01 -26.34
N THR A 138 3.49 -20.69 -25.46
CA THR A 138 2.38 -21.57 -25.88
C THR A 138 1.01 -20.90 -25.96
N ARG A 139 0.72 -19.98 -25.04
CA ARG A 139 -0.60 -19.33 -24.90
C ARG A 139 -0.66 -17.97 -25.59
N TYR A 140 0.43 -17.23 -25.56
CA TYR A 140 0.51 -15.89 -26.14
C TYR A 140 1.33 -15.84 -27.44
N ASN A 141 2.08 -16.90 -27.76
CA ASN A 141 3.01 -16.97 -28.90
C ASN A 141 4.01 -15.78 -28.93
N TYR A 142 4.51 -15.40 -27.76
CA TYR A 142 5.45 -14.28 -27.58
C TYR A 142 6.91 -14.70 -27.76
N TRP A 143 7.22 -15.39 -28.87
CA TRP A 143 8.57 -15.84 -29.22
C TRP A 143 8.85 -15.64 -30.71
N GLY A 144 10.14 -15.60 -31.05
CA GLY A 144 10.64 -15.52 -32.41
C GLY A 144 11.98 -16.25 -32.56
N ASP A 145 12.29 -16.60 -33.80
CA ASP A 145 13.40 -17.46 -34.23
C ASP A 145 13.52 -17.25 -35.75
N ASP A 146 14.61 -16.65 -36.24
CA ASP A 146 14.63 -16.07 -37.61
C ASP A 146 14.76 -17.14 -38.71
N ASP A 147 15.46 -18.22 -38.39
CA ASP A 147 15.67 -19.43 -39.19
C ASP A 147 14.52 -20.45 -39.04
N GLY A 148 13.74 -20.36 -37.96
CA GLY A 148 12.53 -21.15 -37.75
C GLY A 148 12.76 -22.58 -37.23
N ASP A 149 13.91 -22.86 -36.63
CA ASP A 149 14.24 -24.12 -35.97
C ASP A 149 13.29 -24.49 -34.82
N GLY A 150 12.56 -23.51 -34.27
CA GLY A 150 11.48 -23.70 -33.30
C GLY A 150 10.10 -24.06 -33.86
N GLN A 151 9.92 -24.09 -35.19
CA GLN A 151 8.59 -24.26 -35.80
C GLN A 151 8.07 -25.70 -35.73
N GLY A 152 6.77 -25.84 -35.43
CA GLY A 152 6.05 -27.12 -35.39
C GLY A 152 5.63 -27.54 -33.98
N THR A 153 4.92 -28.68 -33.89
CA THR A 153 4.40 -29.20 -32.62
C THR A 153 5.55 -29.53 -31.66
N SER A 154 5.62 -28.81 -30.54
CA SER A 154 6.71 -28.92 -29.56
C SER A 154 8.12 -28.57 -30.09
N GLY A 155 8.21 -27.82 -31.21
CA GLY A 155 9.48 -27.37 -31.78
C GLY A 155 10.26 -26.39 -30.90
N ILE A 156 9.58 -25.70 -29.98
CA ILE A 156 10.18 -24.85 -28.95
C ILE A 156 9.66 -25.21 -27.54
N THR A 157 10.54 -25.09 -26.56
CA THR A 157 10.26 -25.24 -25.14
C THR A 157 10.82 -24.05 -24.36
N ALA A 158 10.23 -23.74 -23.22
CA ALA A 158 10.77 -22.73 -22.30
C ALA A 158 10.68 -23.22 -20.85
N THR A 159 11.62 -22.75 -20.03
CA THR A 159 11.71 -23.04 -18.59
C THR A 159 11.83 -21.76 -17.80
N GLY A 160 11.40 -21.77 -16.54
CA GLY A 160 11.44 -20.58 -15.67
C GLY A 160 10.14 -19.77 -15.67
N SER A 161 10.12 -18.77 -14.81
CA SER A 161 8.95 -17.94 -14.51
C SER A 161 9.35 -16.54 -14.04
N ILE A 162 8.42 -15.60 -14.18
CA ILE A 162 8.60 -14.20 -13.76
C ILE A 162 7.40 -13.79 -12.93
N SER A 163 7.66 -13.14 -11.81
CA SER A 163 6.65 -12.61 -10.91
C SER A 163 6.79 -11.11 -10.71
N VAL A 164 5.66 -10.47 -10.41
CA VAL A 164 5.56 -9.07 -10.04
C VAL A 164 4.82 -8.96 -8.71
N TRP A 165 5.31 -8.11 -7.82
CA TRP A 165 4.51 -7.64 -6.70
C TRP A 165 4.76 -6.15 -6.47
N ILE A 166 3.73 -5.47 -5.96
CA ILE A 166 3.72 -4.01 -5.83
C ILE A 166 3.35 -3.66 -4.39
N ARG A 167 4.07 -2.71 -3.79
CA ARG A 167 3.70 -2.10 -2.52
C ARG A 167 3.79 -0.58 -2.58
N ASN A 168 2.96 0.11 -1.79
CA ASN A 168 3.12 1.53 -1.53
C ASN A 168 4.31 1.80 -0.57
N LYS A 169 4.63 3.07 -0.31
CA LYS A 169 5.70 3.49 0.62
C LYS A 169 5.50 2.94 2.04
N ASN A 170 4.25 2.66 2.42
CA ASN A 170 3.85 2.14 3.73
C ASN A 170 4.04 0.60 3.82
N GLY A 171 4.42 -0.07 2.73
CA GLY A 171 4.61 -1.53 2.68
C GLY A 171 3.33 -2.35 2.50
N GLN A 172 2.19 -1.71 2.22
CA GLN A 172 0.92 -2.38 1.91
C GLN A 172 0.91 -2.82 0.44
N THR A 173 0.38 -4.01 0.14
CA THR A 173 0.23 -4.51 -1.24
C THR A 173 -0.80 -3.68 -2.01
N VAL A 174 -0.52 -3.40 -3.28
CA VAL A 174 -1.34 -2.56 -4.18
C VAL A 174 -1.59 -3.30 -5.49
N SER A 175 -2.78 -3.20 -6.06
CA SER A 175 -3.09 -3.71 -7.41
C SER A 175 -2.54 -2.76 -8.48
N ARG A 176 -2.17 -3.30 -9.64
CA ARG A 176 -1.75 -2.47 -10.79
C ARG A 176 -2.79 -1.42 -11.18
N SER A 177 -4.06 -1.83 -11.12
CA SER A 177 -5.25 -1.04 -11.45
C SER A 177 -5.63 0.04 -10.42
N ASP A 178 -4.96 0.11 -9.27
CA ASP A 178 -5.40 1.00 -8.18
C ASP A 178 -5.09 2.48 -8.50
N ALA A 179 -5.97 3.37 -8.03
CA ALA A 179 -5.79 4.80 -8.16
C ALA A 179 -4.60 5.27 -7.30
N LEU A 180 -3.60 5.89 -7.94
CA LEU A 180 -2.34 6.23 -7.30
C LEU A 180 -2.39 7.59 -6.59
N SER A 181 -1.80 7.63 -5.39
CA SER A 181 -1.78 8.75 -4.47
C SER A 181 -0.34 9.12 -4.14
N ILE A 182 0.02 10.40 -4.27
CA ILE A 182 1.36 10.90 -3.90
C ILE A 182 1.65 10.76 -2.40
N CYS A 183 0.61 10.59 -1.57
CA CYS A 183 0.72 10.32 -0.14
C CYS A 183 1.21 8.90 0.18
N ASP A 184 0.97 7.97 -0.74
CA ASP A 184 1.33 6.55 -0.63
C ASP A 184 2.52 6.20 -1.56
N ALA A 185 2.93 7.14 -2.41
CA ALA A 185 4.09 7.04 -3.29
C ALA A 185 5.41 7.36 -2.55
N PRO A 186 6.56 6.83 -3.00
CA PRO A 186 6.72 6.01 -4.19
C PRO A 186 6.26 4.55 -4.00
N TYR A 187 5.71 3.99 -5.07
CA TYR A 187 5.32 2.60 -5.15
C TYR A 187 6.54 1.76 -5.56
N ARG A 188 6.89 0.76 -4.75
CA ARG A 188 7.92 -0.24 -5.08
C ARG A 188 7.28 -1.32 -5.95
N VAL A 189 7.57 -1.29 -7.25
CA VAL A 189 7.27 -2.36 -8.20
C VAL A 189 8.48 -3.29 -8.23
N ASN A 190 8.33 -4.51 -7.72
CA ASN A 190 9.37 -5.53 -7.73
C ASN A 190 9.12 -6.52 -8.87
N LEU A 191 10.12 -6.77 -9.70
CA LEU A 191 10.11 -7.81 -10.74
C LEU A 191 11.19 -8.85 -10.44
N MET A 192 10.81 -10.13 -10.41
CA MET A 192 11.68 -11.25 -10.06
C MET A 192 11.57 -12.38 -11.09
N SER A 193 12.70 -12.74 -11.68
CA SER A 193 12.89 -13.90 -12.57
C SER A 193 13.51 -15.05 -11.78
N THR A 194 12.98 -16.27 -11.96
CA THR A 194 13.61 -17.50 -11.45
C THR A 194 14.80 -17.97 -12.31
N GLY A 195 15.05 -17.32 -13.46
CA GLY A 195 15.97 -17.78 -14.49
C GLY A 195 15.36 -18.91 -15.33
N GLY A 196 16.03 -19.28 -16.42
CA GLY A 196 15.52 -20.30 -17.33
C GLY A 196 16.13 -20.23 -18.73
N SER A 197 15.41 -20.75 -19.72
CA SER A 197 15.84 -20.76 -21.12
C SER A 197 14.65 -20.82 -22.08
N LEU A 198 14.87 -20.40 -23.32
CA LEU A 198 14.17 -20.95 -24.48
C LEU A 198 15.08 -21.98 -25.14
N THR A 199 14.52 -23.09 -25.60
CA THR A 199 15.26 -24.14 -26.31
C THR A 199 14.43 -24.66 -27.46
N THR A 200 14.96 -24.55 -28.68
CA THR A 200 14.38 -25.10 -29.91
C THR A 200 14.87 -26.53 -30.15
N GLN A 201 14.15 -27.26 -30.99
CA GLN A 201 14.47 -28.65 -31.34
C GLN A 201 15.73 -28.74 -32.23
N TYR A 202 15.98 -27.70 -33.02
CA TYR A 202 17.06 -27.62 -34.01
C TYR A 202 17.87 -26.31 -33.83
N GLY A 203 18.66 -25.92 -34.83
CA GLY A 203 19.42 -24.66 -34.83
C GLY A 203 20.77 -24.67 -34.11
N VAL A 204 21.62 -23.71 -34.48
CA VAL A 204 22.86 -23.39 -33.76
C VAL A 204 23.03 -21.86 -33.75
N PRO A 205 22.85 -21.19 -32.59
CA PRO A 205 22.63 -21.72 -31.24
C PRO A 205 21.15 -21.99 -30.89
N ARG A 206 20.74 -23.27 -30.76
CA ARG A 206 19.40 -23.76 -30.36
C ARG A 206 18.75 -23.22 -29.06
N SER A 207 19.36 -22.28 -28.34
CA SER A 207 18.89 -21.87 -27.03
C SER A 207 19.42 -20.51 -26.59
N SER A 208 18.53 -19.69 -26.01
CA SER A 208 18.88 -18.52 -25.19
C SER A 208 18.60 -18.82 -23.71
N SER A 209 19.26 -18.10 -22.80
CA SER A 209 19.12 -18.31 -21.36
C SER A 209 18.99 -17.02 -20.56
N PHE A 210 18.29 -17.11 -19.44
CA PHE A 210 18.07 -16.02 -18.49
C PHE A 210 18.57 -16.43 -17.12
N SER A 211 19.22 -15.51 -16.42
CA SER A 211 19.60 -15.70 -15.01
C SER A 211 18.41 -15.48 -14.08
N GLY A 212 18.46 -16.07 -12.88
CA GLY A 212 17.66 -15.58 -11.76
C GLY A 212 18.09 -14.16 -11.40
N SER A 213 17.15 -13.27 -11.12
CA SER A 213 17.41 -11.87 -10.78
C SER A 213 16.16 -11.19 -10.20
N GLU A 214 16.36 -10.14 -9.41
CA GLU A 214 15.33 -9.31 -8.79
C GLU A 214 15.67 -7.83 -9.03
N VAL A 215 14.68 -7.00 -9.36
CA VAL A 215 14.84 -5.55 -9.57
C VAL A 215 13.68 -4.78 -8.93
N ASP A 216 13.99 -3.60 -8.39
CA ASP A 216 13.01 -2.64 -7.86
C ASP A 216 12.91 -1.40 -8.73
N TYR A 217 11.71 -1.07 -9.17
CA TYR A 217 11.38 0.23 -9.75
C TYR A 217 10.53 1.03 -8.76
N TYR A 218 10.99 2.23 -8.41
CA TYR A 218 10.27 3.15 -7.53
C TYR A 218 9.47 4.13 -8.39
N ILE A 219 8.14 4.07 -8.31
CA ILE A 219 7.23 4.82 -9.20
C ILE A 219 6.45 5.89 -8.42
N ASN A 220 6.39 7.11 -8.96
CA ASN A 220 5.49 8.18 -8.51
C ASN A 220 4.34 8.38 -9.51
N PRO A 221 3.12 8.72 -9.04
CA PRO A 221 2.03 9.14 -9.91
C PRO A 221 2.39 10.41 -10.69
N TYR A 222 1.63 10.68 -11.76
CA TYR A 222 1.76 11.91 -12.54
C TYR A 222 1.53 13.16 -11.69
N ASP A 223 0.50 13.17 -10.82
CA ASP A 223 0.33 14.20 -9.80
C ASP A 223 1.35 13.97 -8.68
N ASN A 224 2.57 14.47 -8.91
CA ASN A 224 3.67 14.44 -7.96
C ASN A 224 3.77 15.73 -7.13
N VAL A 225 2.76 16.61 -7.14
CA VAL A 225 2.79 17.87 -6.37
C VAL A 225 2.86 17.53 -4.87
N PRO A 226 3.93 17.94 -4.16
CA PRO A 226 4.10 17.57 -2.76
C PRO A 226 2.91 18.02 -1.90
N ARG A 227 2.54 17.21 -0.90
CA ARG A 227 1.50 17.58 0.07
C ARG A 227 1.70 16.93 1.43
N ILE A 228 1.17 17.59 2.45
CA ILE A 228 1.09 17.05 3.81
C ILE A 228 -0.16 16.17 3.86
N CYS A 229 0.02 14.90 4.19
CA CYS A 229 -0.94 13.83 3.97
C CYS A 229 -1.64 13.41 5.26
N TYR A 230 -0.87 13.30 6.35
CA TYR A 230 -1.36 12.95 7.67
C TYR A 230 -0.65 13.77 8.75
N ALA A 231 -1.35 14.01 9.86
CA ALA A 231 -0.77 14.47 11.11
C ALA A 231 -0.86 13.34 12.15
N ARG A 232 0.31 12.87 12.60
CA ARG A 232 0.49 11.65 13.37
C ARG A 232 0.83 11.94 14.84
N PRO A 233 -0.17 11.95 15.75
CA PRO A 233 0.07 11.77 17.17
C PRO A 233 0.54 10.33 17.48
N ASN A 234 0.59 9.96 18.76
CA ASN A 234 0.49 8.58 19.22
C ASN A 234 -0.59 7.83 18.42
N LEU A 235 -0.26 6.63 17.91
CA LEU A 235 -1.18 5.81 17.11
C LEU A 235 -1.98 4.80 17.94
N ASP A 236 -1.50 4.51 19.15
CA ASP A 236 -2.04 3.45 20.01
C ASP A 236 -3.45 3.78 20.53
N GLY A 237 -4.24 2.74 20.70
CA GLY A 237 -5.63 2.89 21.10
C GLY A 237 -6.29 1.52 21.22
N TYR A 238 -6.83 1.21 22.38
CA TYR A 238 -7.12 -0.18 22.75
C TYR A 238 -8.18 -0.88 21.86
N LEU A 239 -9.00 -0.12 21.12
CA LEU A 239 -10.05 -0.63 20.22
C LEU A 239 -10.20 0.20 18.93
N VAL A 240 -9.13 0.34 18.12
CA VAL A 240 -9.18 1.07 16.82
C VAL A 240 -10.04 0.36 15.73
N SER A 241 -10.85 -0.64 16.07
CA SER A 241 -11.70 -1.37 15.12
C SER A 241 -12.83 -0.51 14.52
N ASN A 242 -13.31 0.48 15.28
CA ASN A 242 -14.38 1.41 14.85
C ASN A 242 -13.81 2.84 14.76
N HIS A 243 -13.29 3.24 13.59
CA HIS A 243 -12.81 4.60 13.35
C HIS A 243 -13.40 5.17 12.04
N ALA A 244 -13.55 6.49 11.97
CA ALA A 244 -13.97 7.17 10.75
C ALA A 244 -12.79 7.21 9.76
N THR A 245 -12.85 6.38 8.72
CA THR A 245 -11.75 6.18 7.74
C THR A 245 -11.39 7.42 6.91
N ASN A 246 -12.28 8.43 6.87
CA ASN A 246 -12.04 9.74 6.26
C ASN A 246 -11.39 10.76 7.22
N ILE A 247 -11.12 10.38 8.47
CA ILE A 247 -10.55 11.23 9.54
C ILE A 247 -9.31 10.60 10.14
N TRP A 248 -9.30 9.28 10.38
CA TRP A 248 -8.18 8.56 11.00
C TRP A 248 -7.71 7.37 10.15
N ASN A 249 -6.41 7.15 10.10
CA ASN A 249 -5.74 5.96 9.56
C ASN A 249 -4.87 5.35 10.67
N PRO A 250 -5.05 4.07 11.06
CA PRO A 250 -4.38 3.45 12.20
C PRO A 250 -2.86 3.35 12.08
N TYR A 251 -2.28 3.50 10.88
CA TYR A 251 -0.83 3.47 10.67
C TYR A 251 -0.21 4.86 10.46
N LYS A 252 -1.04 5.90 10.33
CA LYS A 252 -0.62 7.23 9.85
C LYS A 252 -1.16 8.42 10.64
N GLY A 253 -2.23 8.25 11.42
CA GLY A 253 -2.84 9.31 12.22
C GLY A 253 -4.00 10.00 11.50
N PHE A 254 -4.19 11.29 11.77
CA PHE A 254 -5.30 12.06 11.21
C PHE A 254 -5.06 12.47 9.76
N LEU A 255 -6.05 12.24 8.90
CA LEU A 255 -6.06 12.74 7.52
C LEU A 255 -6.21 14.27 7.52
N VAL A 256 -5.38 14.97 6.73
CA VAL A 256 -5.48 16.43 6.59
C VAL A 256 -6.84 16.81 5.96
N GLN A 257 -7.63 17.60 6.68
CA GLN A 257 -9.00 17.96 6.28
C GLN A 257 -9.06 19.20 5.39
N SER A 258 -8.07 20.09 5.49
CA SER A 258 -7.85 21.20 4.56
C SER A 258 -6.45 21.82 4.70
N THR A 259 -5.88 22.32 3.60
CA THR A 259 -4.71 23.21 3.61
C THR A 259 -5.08 24.69 3.43
N SER A 260 -6.37 25.03 3.42
CA SER A 260 -6.86 26.41 3.28
C SER A 260 -7.00 27.09 4.66
N PRO A 261 -6.44 28.30 4.87
CA PRO A 261 -6.45 28.96 6.18
C PRO A 261 -7.82 29.17 6.82
N SER A 262 -8.87 29.37 6.02
CA SER A 262 -10.26 29.50 6.49
C SER A 262 -10.86 28.21 7.04
N SER A 263 -10.15 27.08 6.96
CA SER A 263 -10.62 25.73 7.33
C SER A 263 -9.66 24.99 8.27
N TYR A 264 -8.62 25.65 8.80
CA TYR A 264 -7.66 25.05 9.73
C TYR A 264 -8.31 24.54 11.03
N ASN A 265 -9.49 25.05 11.40
CA ASN A 265 -10.28 24.54 12.53
C ASN A 265 -10.85 23.11 12.32
N ARG A 266 -10.66 22.52 11.13
CA ARG A 266 -11.02 21.12 10.84
C ARG A 266 -9.85 20.15 11.02
N ASN A 267 -8.63 20.65 11.17
CA ASN A 267 -7.44 19.81 11.32
C ASN A 267 -7.14 19.51 12.79
N PHE A 268 -6.44 18.40 13.01
CA PHE A 268 -5.81 18.09 14.29
C PHE A 268 -4.57 19.00 14.52
N PRO A 269 -4.21 19.34 15.77
CA PRO A 269 -5.02 19.19 16.98
C PRO A 269 -5.96 20.38 17.19
N THR A 270 -7.05 20.14 17.91
CA THR A 270 -7.87 21.22 18.50
C THR A 270 -7.65 21.37 20.01
N THR A 271 -6.96 20.43 20.64
CA THR A 271 -6.60 20.43 22.06
C THR A 271 -5.09 20.38 22.24
N GLY A 272 -4.52 20.84 23.35
CA GLY A 272 -3.08 20.75 23.56
C GLY A 272 -2.63 20.86 25.01
N ALA A 273 -1.40 20.43 25.27
CA ALA A 273 -0.67 20.59 26.51
C ALA A 273 0.81 20.84 26.19
N ASP A 274 1.59 21.33 27.15
CA ASP A 274 3.02 21.55 26.96
C ASP A 274 3.74 20.23 26.65
N GLY A 275 4.80 20.29 25.84
CA GLY A 275 5.62 19.13 25.55
C GLY A 275 5.12 18.25 24.40
N LEU A 276 3.80 18.14 24.21
CA LEU A 276 3.16 17.26 23.23
C LEU A 276 3.56 17.57 21.78
N TYR A 277 3.58 16.52 20.95
CA TYR A 277 4.03 16.62 19.56
C TYR A 277 3.32 15.67 18.61
N PHE A 278 3.40 15.96 17.31
CA PHE A 278 2.92 15.10 16.25
C PHE A 278 3.80 15.20 15.00
N ASP A 279 3.88 14.13 14.23
CA ASP A 279 4.67 14.10 13.00
C ASP A 279 3.79 14.40 11.78
N LEU A 280 4.26 15.25 10.87
CA LEU A 280 3.65 15.40 9.56
C LEU A 280 4.21 14.35 8.60
N ASP A 281 3.35 13.46 8.09
CA ASP A 281 3.68 12.58 6.96
C ASP A 281 3.44 13.34 5.65
N ILE A 282 4.45 13.32 4.78
CA ILE A 282 4.52 14.14 3.57
C ILE A 282 4.68 13.22 2.36
N GLY A 283 3.90 13.50 1.32
CA GLY A 283 3.99 12.87 0.01
C GLY A 283 4.75 13.74 -0.97
N GLY A 284 5.53 13.12 -1.87
CA GLY A 284 6.15 13.76 -3.04
C GLY A 284 7.45 14.53 -2.81
N ILE A 285 7.89 14.72 -1.56
CA ILE A 285 9.19 15.29 -1.21
C ILE A 285 9.74 14.63 0.06
N ASP A 286 11.07 14.52 0.19
CA ASP A 286 11.71 14.16 1.45
C ASP A 286 11.59 15.34 2.43
N ALA A 287 10.96 15.12 3.58
CA ALA A 287 10.80 16.14 4.62
C ALA A 287 12.13 16.73 5.10
N SER A 288 13.25 16.01 4.96
CA SER A 288 14.60 16.53 5.30
C SER A 288 14.99 17.79 4.52
N GLN A 289 14.40 18.00 3.34
CA GLN A 289 14.67 19.13 2.44
C GLN A 289 13.87 20.40 2.82
N LEU A 290 12.90 20.29 3.72
CA LEU A 290 11.99 21.38 4.09
C LEU A 290 12.55 22.21 5.25
N THR A 291 12.71 23.51 5.03
CA THR A 291 12.88 24.51 6.10
C THR A 291 11.51 25.05 6.51
N TRP A 292 11.24 25.10 7.81
CA TRP A 292 9.92 25.46 8.33
C TRP A 292 9.90 26.84 8.99
N SER A 293 8.81 27.58 8.78
CA SER A 293 8.41 28.70 9.63
C SER A 293 7.05 28.44 10.27
N VAL A 294 6.80 29.10 11.41
CA VAL A 294 5.53 29.02 12.16
C VAL A 294 4.96 30.42 12.31
N VAL A 295 3.69 30.58 11.97
CA VAL A 295 2.91 31.80 12.16
C VAL A 295 1.76 31.49 13.10
N THR A 296 1.52 32.35 14.10
CA THR A 296 0.39 32.21 15.02
C THR A 296 -0.09 33.57 15.53
N ASN A 297 -1.33 33.65 15.99
CA ASN A 297 -1.97 34.87 16.48
C ASN A 297 -1.93 35.05 18.01
N GLY A 298 -1.43 34.07 18.76
CA GLY A 298 -1.29 34.12 20.22
C GLY A 298 0.16 34.11 20.68
N SER A 299 0.39 34.46 21.95
CA SER A 299 1.73 34.59 22.55
C SER A 299 2.06 33.55 23.63
N SER A 300 1.06 32.99 24.30
CA SER A 300 1.26 32.08 25.45
C SER A 300 1.59 30.65 25.03
N ILE A 301 1.07 30.19 23.88
CA ILE A 301 1.40 28.90 23.29
C ILE A 301 2.18 29.15 22.00
N THR A 302 3.20 28.35 21.77
CA THR A 302 4.04 28.35 20.56
C THR A 302 4.10 26.94 19.98
N ALA A 303 4.48 26.83 18.71
CA ALA A 303 4.81 25.56 18.08
C ALA A 303 6.19 25.66 17.43
N THR A 304 6.94 24.56 17.48
CA THR A 304 8.23 24.41 16.80
C THR A 304 8.15 23.22 15.85
N VAL A 305 8.82 23.30 14.70
CA VAL A 305 8.83 22.21 13.71
C VAL A 305 10.27 21.78 13.45
N THR A 306 10.57 20.49 13.65
CA THR A 306 11.91 19.94 13.45
C THR A 306 11.87 18.69 12.58
N ASN A 307 12.81 18.58 11.63
CA ASN A 307 12.93 17.40 10.79
C ASN A 307 13.67 16.30 11.58
N VAL A 308 12.98 15.22 11.92
CA VAL A 308 13.49 14.14 12.77
C VAL A 308 13.33 12.76 12.10
N ARG A 309 14.12 11.79 12.54
CA ARG A 309 13.85 10.36 12.29
C ARG A 309 13.07 9.84 13.50
N PRO A 310 11.81 9.44 13.36
CA PRO A 310 10.97 9.13 14.51
C PRO A 310 11.32 7.73 15.05
N SER A 311 11.60 7.65 16.34
CA SER A 311 12.03 6.42 17.04
C SER A 311 10.95 5.79 17.90
N ASP A 312 9.79 6.44 18.00
CA ASP A 312 8.77 6.29 19.02
C ASP A 312 8.02 4.94 18.90
N ILE A 313 7.53 4.39 20.01
CA ILE A 313 7.18 2.95 20.08
C ILE A 313 5.92 2.55 19.27
N TRP A 314 4.92 3.43 19.21
CA TRP A 314 3.69 3.25 18.42
C TRP A 314 3.90 3.30 16.89
N ILE A 315 5.04 3.79 16.42
CA ILE A 315 5.28 4.05 14.99
C ILE A 315 5.73 2.76 14.28
N PRO A 316 5.10 2.34 13.16
CA PRO A 316 5.53 1.13 12.44
C PRO A 316 7.01 1.16 12.05
N SER A 317 7.71 0.02 12.15
CA SER A 317 9.16 -0.09 11.94
C SER A 317 9.64 0.27 10.52
N ILE A 318 8.73 0.24 9.54
CA ILE A 318 8.95 0.74 8.17
C ILE A 318 8.96 2.27 8.11
N GLU A 319 8.11 2.95 8.88
CA GLU A 319 7.96 4.40 8.92
C GLU A 319 9.13 5.09 9.65
N ARG A 320 9.70 4.43 10.68
CA ARG A 320 10.86 4.94 11.46
C ARG A 320 12.11 5.23 10.61
N ARG A 321 12.15 4.76 9.37
CA ARG A 321 13.26 4.99 8.41
C ARG A 321 13.14 6.32 7.67
N ASN A 322 11.98 6.95 7.67
CA ASN A 322 11.71 8.20 6.95
C ASN A 322 12.02 9.40 7.85
N VAL A 323 12.39 10.54 7.25
CA VAL A 323 12.41 11.82 7.97
C VAL A 323 11.00 12.38 7.96
N VAL A 324 10.56 12.94 9.09
CA VAL A 324 9.25 13.58 9.26
C VAL A 324 9.42 14.95 9.92
N ALA A 325 8.49 15.86 9.66
CA ALA A 325 8.47 17.15 10.32
C ALA A 325 7.65 17.05 11.62
N ARG A 326 8.35 16.94 12.76
CA ARG A 326 7.75 16.87 14.09
C ARG A 326 7.36 18.27 14.56
N VAL A 327 6.07 18.48 14.77
CA VAL A 327 5.49 19.68 15.35
C VAL A 327 5.39 19.47 16.87
N LYS A 328 6.13 20.24 17.66
CA LYS A 328 6.05 20.23 19.13
C LYS A 328 5.38 21.51 19.63
N LEU A 329 4.36 21.34 20.48
CA LEU A 329 3.68 22.42 21.20
C LEU A 329 4.45 22.77 22.48
N SER A 330 4.51 24.06 22.80
CA SER A 330 5.10 24.57 24.03
C SER A 330 4.27 25.73 24.60
N GLY A 331 3.97 25.73 25.89
CA GLY A 331 3.10 26.72 26.53
C GLY A 331 3.07 26.61 28.06
N PRO A 332 2.02 27.12 28.73
CA PRO A 332 1.93 27.09 30.19
C PRO A 332 1.84 25.65 30.72
N ARG A 333 2.72 25.30 31.66
CA ARG A 333 2.71 24.07 32.46
C ARG A 333 2.99 24.38 33.92
N ALA A 334 2.59 23.49 34.82
CA ALA A 334 2.96 23.59 36.23
C ALA A 334 4.43 23.19 36.43
N ASP A 335 5.19 24.00 37.16
CA ASP A 335 6.51 23.61 37.67
C ASP A 335 6.40 22.67 38.89
N ASP A 336 7.52 22.12 39.36
CA ASP A 336 7.52 21.16 40.48
C ASP A 336 7.07 21.78 41.82
N THR A 337 7.20 23.10 41.99
CA THR A 337 6.65 23.82 43.15
C THR A 337 5.12 23.89 43.06
N GLN A 338 4.59 24.15 41.86
CA GLN A 338 3.15 24.18 41.60
C GLN A 338 2.54 22.77 41.67
N LYS A 339 3.14 21.75 41.05
CA LYS A 339 2.74 20.34 41.11
C LYS A 339 2.56 19.88 42.57
N ASN A 340 3.58 20.10 43.41
CA ASN A 340 3.61 19.66 44.82
C ASN A 340 2.82 20.55 45.79
N SER A 341 2.46 21.79 45.42
CA SER A 341 1.64 22.64 46.28
C SER A 341 0.16 22.22 46.29
N SER A 342 -0.50 22.33 47.44
CA SER A 342 -1.96 22.26 47.54
C SER A 342 -2.65 23.60 47.21
N ASN A 343 -1.89 24.69 47.13
CA ASN A 343 -2.34 26.01 46.69
C ASN A 343 -1.22 26.65 45.83
N PRO A 344 -1.10 26.29 44.55
CA PRO A 344 -0.06 26.82 43.66
C PRO A 344 -0.27 28.30 43.36
N SER A 345 0.79 28.97 42.90
CA SER A 345 0.67 30.27 42.22
C SER A 345 -0.04 30.11 40.87
N PRO A 346 -0.80 31.11 40.41
CA PRO A 346 -1.42 31.11 39.08
C PRO A 346 -0.43 30.86 37.94
N LEU A 347 -0.93 30.31 36.84
CA LEU A 347 -0.25 30.25 35.54
C LEU A 347 -0.85 31.30 34.59
N ASP A 348 -0.10 31.61 33.54
CA ASP A 348 -0.68 32.30 32.38
C ASP A 348 -1.79 31.42 31.78
N VAL A 349 -2.98 32.00 31.60
CA VAL A 349 -4.11 31.34 30.93
C VAL A 349 -4.10 31.78 29.45
N PRO A 350 -3.93 30.86 28.49
CA PRO A 350 -3.93 31.20 27.06
C PRO A 350 -5.23 31.88 26.61
N SER A 351 -5.12 32.78 25.63
CA SER A 351 -6.27 33.37 24.94
C SER A 351 -6.59 32.56 23.69
N LEU A 352 -7.45 31.56 23.83
CA LEU A 352 -7.91 30.71 22.73
C LEU A 352 -9.29 31.17 22.18
N PRO A 353 -9.65 30.82 20.93
CA PRO A 353 -8.91 29.97 20.01
C PRO A 353 -7.66 30.60 19.38
N GLN A 354 -6.58 29.83 19.30
CA GLN A 354 -5.30 30.23 18.70
C GLN A 354 -5.02 29.39 17.45
N THR A 355 -4.86 30.08 16.33
CA THR A 355 -4.56 29.51 15.01
C THR A 355 -3.05 29.40 14.83
N PHE A 356 -2.61 28.29 14.25
CA PHE A 356 -1.24 28.05 13.81
C PHE A 356 -1.21 27.78 12.31
N GLU A 357 -0.24 28.36 11.62
CA GLU A 357 0.13 28.00 10.25
C GLU A 357 1.61 27.63 10.22
N LEU A 358 1.91 26.43 9.71
CA LEU A 358 3.24 25.88 9.52
C LEU A 358 3.54 25.92 8.02
N VAL A 359 4.60 26.62 7.62
CA VAL A 359 4.97 26.77 6.21
C VAL A 359 6.33 26.12 5.97
N GLY A 360 6.32 24.98 5.28
CA GLY A 360 7.52 24.26 4.85
C GLY A 360 7.95 24.68 3.45
N ARG A 361 9.25 24.90 3.24
CA ARG A 361 9.83 25.35 1.96
C ARG A 361 11.09 24.57 1.61
N ASP A 362 11.25 24.16 0.35
CA ASP A 362 12.50 23.57 -0.14
C ASP A 362 13.33 24.57 -0.97
N GLY A 363 14.50 24.13 -1.46
CA GLY A 363 15.34 24.91 -2.37
C GLY A 363 14.86 24.96 -3.83
N SER A 364 13.82 24.19 -4.19
CA SER A 364 13.24 24.10 -5.54
C SER A 364 12.09 25.07 -5.76
N GLY A 365 11.57 25.70 -4.70
CA GLY A 365 10.40 26.58 -4.72
C GLY A 365 9.08 25.89 -4.35
N ASN A 366 9.11 24.64 -3.87
CA ASN A 366 7.94 23.99 -3.30
C ASN A 366 7.57 24.66 -1.97
N GLU A 367 6.27 24.91 -1.77
CA GLU A 367 5.71 25.45 -0.53
C GLU A 367 4.61 24.52 -0.03
N LEU A 368 4.73 24.08 1.23
CA LEU A 368 3.74 23.27 1.92
C LEU A 368 3.13 24.06 3.08
N ARG A 369 1.81 23.92 3.27
CA ARG A 369 1.08 24.54 4.37
C ARG A 369 0.32 23.51 5.18
N TYR A 370 0.53 23.52 6.48
CA TYR A 370 -0.37 22.91 7.46
C TYR A 370 -0.88 23.99 8.40
N GLY A 371 -2.07 23.81 8.95
CA GLY A 371 -2.54 24.70 9.99
C GLY A 371 -3.68 24.10 10.79
N PHE A 372 -3.75 24.48 12.05
CA PHE A 372 -4.67 23.95 13.04
C PHE A 372 -5.11 25.08 13.98
N VAL A 373 -6.15 24.85 14.77
CA VAL A 373 -6.67 25.87 15.71
C VAL A 373 -6.93 25.22 17.06
N LEU A 374 -6.12 25.57 18.06
CA LEU A 374 -6.35 25.14 19.43
C LEU A 374 -7.59 25.85 19.99
N GLN A 375 -8.47 25.06 20.62
CA GLN A 375 -9.77 25.40 21.22
C GLN A 375 -9.84 25.03 22.71
N GLN A 376 -8.77 24.41 23.25
CA GLN A 376 -8.62 24.10 24.67
C GLN A 376 -7.15 23.81 25.02
N TRP A 377 -6.65 24.35 26.14
CA TRP A 377 -5.31 24.02 26.67
C TRP A 377 -5.39 23.27 28.00
N PHE A 378 -4.47 22.34 28.22
CA PHE A 378 -4.45 21.42 29.35
C PHE A 378 -3.13 21.47 30.14
N VAL A 379 -3.24 21.33 31.46
CA VAL A 379 -2.12 21.28 32.41
C VAL A 379 -2.34 20.12 33.38
N HIS A 380 -1.42 19.16 33.40
CA HIS A 380 -1.47 17.97 34.27
C HIS A 380 -0.67 18.21 35.57
N ARG A 381 -1.00 17.47 36.63
CA ARG A 381 -0.30 17.49 37.93
C ARG A 381 0.74 16.37 38.07
N ASP A 382 1.37 15.98 36.97
CA ASP A 382 2.35 14.88 36.96
C ASP A 382 1.73 13.59 37.58
N ASN A 383 2.51 12.83 38.32
CA ASN A 383 2.10 11.63 39.05
C ASN A 383 1.34 11.90 40.37
N VAL A 384 0.96 13.15 40.68
CA VAL A 384 0.29 13.50 41.95
C VAL A 384 -1.21 13.19 41.88
N SER A 385 -1.60 12.03 42.41
CA SER A 385 -3.00 11.66 42.63
C SER A 385 -3.53 12.22 43.96
N ASP A 386 -4.79 12.66 43.95
CA ASP A 386 -5.40 13.39 45.08
C ASP A 386 -6.94 13.27 45.01
N SER A 387 -7.65 13.71 46.05
CA SER A 387 -9.12 13.73 46.06
C SER A 387 -9.70 14.73 45.05
N GLN A 388 -10.94 14.52 44.62
CA GLN A 388 -11.57 15.34 43.57
C GLN A 388 -11.62 16.83 43.95
N SER A 389 -11.88 17.13 45.22
CA SER A 389 -11.93 18.51 45.71
C SER A 389 -10.56 19.18 45.75
N TYR A 390 -9.50 18.43 46.04
CA TYR A 390 -8.12 18.97 46.01
C TYR A 390 -7.62 19.20 44.58
N GLN A 391 -7.84 18.28 43.62
CA GLN A 391 -7.50 18.57 42.21
C GLN A 391 -8.34 19.73 41.65
N SER A 392 -9.63 19.81 42.01
CA SER A 392 -10.53 20.91 41.64
C SER A 392 -10.07 22.26 42.23
N PHE A 393 -9.53 22.27 43.45
CA PHE A 393 -8.94 23.46 44.05
C PHE A 393 -7.59 23.82 43.40
N TRP A 394 -6.70 22.84 43.18
CA TRP A 394 -5.41 23.01 42.52
C TRP A 394 -5.58 23.70 41.15
N CYS A 395 -6.47 23.19 40.31
CA CYS A 395 -6.78 23.84 39.02
C CYS A 395 -7.23 25.30 39.18
N ARG A 396 -8.11 25.60 40.15
CA ARG A 396 -8.61 26.97 40.37
C ARG A 396 -7.51 27.93 40.81
N SER A 397 -6.59 27.48 41.66
CA SER A 397 -5.44 28.28 42.08
C SER A 397 -4.44 28.55 40.94
N LEU A 398 -4.36 27.65 39.95
CA LEU A 398 -3.63 27.92 38.69
C LEU A 398 -4.34 28.93 37.77
N GLY A 399 -5.62 29.26 38.00
CA GLY A 399 -6.47 30.03 37.08
C GLY A 399 -7.28 29.19 36.08
N TYR A 400 -7.20 27.86 36.20
CA TYR A 400 -7.81 26.87 35.30
C TYR A 400 -9.05 26.22 35.96
N ARG A 401 -9.72 25.32 35.23
CA ARG A 401 -10.79 24.46 35.79
C ARG A 401 -10.47 22.97 35.61
N LEU A 402 -11.00 22.14 36.50
CA LEU A 402 -11.07 20.69 36.27
C LEU A 402 -11.89 20.43 34.97
N PRO A 403 -11.49 19.48 34.11
CA PRO A 403 -12.18 19.19 32.87
C PRO A 403 -13.55 18.55 33.12
N LYS A 404 -14.32 18.43 32.05
CA LYS A 404 -15.51 17.57 31.96
C LYS A 404 -15.19 16.30 31.21
N VAL A 405 -16.01 15.26 31.35
CA VAL A 405 -15.85 14.00 30.59
C VAL A 405 -15.77 14.29 29.08
N LYS A 406 -16.67 15.16 28.60
CA LYS A 406 -16.73 15.63 27.20
C LYS A 406 -15.56 16.52 26.74
N ASP A 407 -14.66 16.91 27.64
CA ASP A 407 -13.44 17.64 27.29
C ASP A 407 -12.26 16.67 27.06
N LEU A 408 -12.38 15.42 27.52
CA LEU A 408 -11.33 14.41 27.49
C LEU A 408 -11.61 13.28 26.50
N THR A 409 -12.86 12.85 26.36
CA THR A 409 -13.25 11.66 25.59
C THR A 409 -14.57 11.82 24.85
N ASN A 410 -14.77 11.08 23.76
CA ASN A 410 -16.07 10.86 23.11
C ASN A 410 -16.75 9.53 23.49
N ALA A 411 -16.22 8.83 24.50
CA ALA A 411 -16.80 7.60 25.06
C ALA A 411 -18.27 7.74 25.49
N VAL A 412 -19.02 6.64 25.37
CA VAL A 412 -20.42 6.52 25.81
C VAL A 412 -20.54 5.41 26.86
N LYS A 413 -20.79 5.80 28.11
CA LYS A 413 -21.10 4.90 29.22
C LYS A 413 -22.61 4.73 29.34
N THR A 414 -23.14 3.61 28.87
CA THR A 414 -24.57 3.26 28.96
C THR A 414 -24.99 2.82 30.37
N ASP A 415 -24.08 2.18 31.10
CA ASP A 415 -24.38 1.58 32.41
C ASP A 415 -24.47 2.64 33.50
N SER A 416 -25.33 2.44 34.49
CA SER A 416 -25.50 3.39 35.59
C SER A 416 -24.22 3.57 36.43
N PRO A 417 -23.84 4.78 36.86
CA PRO A 417 -24.36 6.07 36.38
C PRO A 417 -23.89 6.32 34.94
N SER A 418 -24.82 6.66 34.04
CA SER A 418 -24.55 6.78 32.61
C SER A 418 -24.14 8.21 32.22
N ILE A 419 -23.27 8.32 31.20
CA ILE A 419 -22.78 9.61 30.68
C ILE A 419 -22.23 9.43 29.26
N SER A 420 -22.35 10.49 28.46
CA SER A 420 -21.67 10.61 27.16
C SER A 420 -20.63 11.71 27.22
N GLY A 421 -19.50 11.48 26.55
CA GLY A 421 -18.46 12.48 26.33
C GLY A 421 -18.82 13.47 25.20
N ALA A 422 -17.83 13.81 24.39
CA ALA A 422 -17.96 14.72 23.26
C ALA A 422 -18.82 14.16 22.11
N LEU A 423 -19.07 15.02 21.12
CA LEU A 423 -19.63 14.65 19.82
C LEU A 423 -18.55 14.76 18.73
N PRO A 424 -18.59 13.89 17.69
CA PRO A 424 -19.46 12.73 17.58
C PRO A 424 -19.05 11.64 18.57
N SER A 425 -20.04 11.04 19.22
CA SER A 425 -19.82 10.02 20.22
C SER A 425 -19.38 8.69 19.60
N SER A 426 -18.57 7.94 20.33
CA SER A 426 -18.18 6.58 19.97
C SER A 426 -19.32 5.57 20.18
N SER A 427 -19.10 4.32 19.77
CA SER A 427 -20.09 3.25 19.87
C SER A 427 -20.13 2.52 21.23
N ASN A 428 -19.26 2.88 22.19
CA ASN A 428 -19.08 2.19 23.47
C ASN A 428 -18.31 3.07 24.49
N ASN A 429 -18.00 2.53 25.67
CA ASN A 429 -17.29 3.26 26.72
C ASN A 429 -15.76 3.32 26.51
N TYR A 430 -15.33 3.70 25.31
CA TYR A 430 -13.93 3.93 24.91
C TYR A 430 -13.89 5.05 23.87
N PHE A 431 -12.74 5.74 23.70
CA PHE A 431 -12.65 6.75 22.64
C PHE A 431 -12.67 6.14 21.24
N GLN A 432 -13.13 6.93 20.26
CA GLN A 432 -12.94 6.67 18.83
C GLN A 432 -12.28 7.88 18.19
N ARG A 433 -11.05 7.70 17.68
CA ARG A 433 -10.15 8.77 17.22
C ARG A 433 -10.86 9.75 16.29
N HIS A 434 -11.02 10.98 16.76
CA HIS A 434 -11.76 12.02 16.08
C HIS A 434 -11.27 13.42 16.48
N ILE A 435 -11.23 14.35 15.53
CA ILE A 435 -10.82 15.74 15.72
C ILE A 435 -11.94 16.52 16.43
N GLY A 436 -11.60 17.37 17.39
CA GLY A 436 -12.59 18.18 18.13
C GLY A 436 -13.44 17.41 19.15
N ALA A 437 -13.08 16.16 19.47
CA ALA A 437 -13.91 15.22 20.24
C ALA A 437 -13.31 14.85 21.62
N GLY A 438 -12.46 15.72 22.19
CA GLY A 438 -11.85 15.56 23.51
C GLY A 438 -10.37 15.19 23.47
N PHE A 439 -9.64 15.58 24.51
CA PHE A 439 -8.17 15.54 24.59
C PHE A 439 -7.56 14.16 24.32
N PHE A 440 -7.95 13.11 25.07
CA PHE A 440 -7.44 11.75 24.84
C PHE A 440 -7.96 11.14 23.53
N THR A 441 -9.10 11.60 23.01
CA THR A 441 -9.65 11.18 21.71
C THR A 441 -8.85 11.73 20.53
N GLU A 442 -8.26 12.91 20.67
CA GLU A 442 -7.27 13.44 19.74
C GLU A 442 -5.90 12.79 19.95
N TRP A 443 -5.30 12.97 21.13
CA TRP A 443 -3.89 12.67 21.36
C TRP A 443 -3.56 11.19 21.55
N GLY A 444 -4.47 10.38 22.10
CA GLY A 444 -4.29 8.94 22.29
C GLY A 444 -3.76 8.55 23.67
N TYR A 445 -2.92 7.51 23.70
CA TYR A 445 -2.29 7.02 24.92
C TYR A 445 -1.20 8.02 25.37
N MET A 446 -1.44 8.68 26.50
CA MET A 446 -0.67 9.86 26.89
C MET A 446 0.73 9.57 27.46
N GLU A 447 0.94 8.41 28.07
CA GLU A 447 2.20 8.06 28.75
C GLU A 447 3.38 7.94 27.78
N GLU A 448 3.15 7.42 26.56
CA GLU A 448 4.22 7.17 25.59
C GLU A 448 4.91 8.44 25.07
N TYR A 449 4.33 9.62 25.28
CA TYR A 449 4.91 10.90 24.83
C TYR A 449 6.15 11.34 25.60
N ASP A 450 6.44 10.75 26.77
CA ASP A 450 7.55 11.15 27.68
C ASP A 450 7.43 12.62 28.14
N VAL A 451 6.22 13.01 28.56
CA VAL A 451 5.88 14.38 29.02
C VAL A 451 5.01 14.37 30.30
N ASP A 452 5.43 13.61 31.32
CA ASP A 452 4.86 13.63 32.69
C ASP A 452 3.33 13.34 32.78
N PHE A 453 2.73 12.67 31.79
CA PHE A 453 1.36 12.13 31.89
C PHE A 453 1.35 10.71 32.45
N SER A 454 0.36 10.42 33.31
CA SER A 454 0.10 9.07 33.80
C SER A 454 -0.91 8.35 32.90
N PHE A 455 -0.88 7.02 32.90
CA PHE A 455 -1.81 6.19 32.12
C PHE A 455 -3.17 5.96 32.81
N TYR A 456 -3.27 6.27 34.10
CA TYR A 456 -4.43 6.01 34.93
C TYR A 456 -5.60 7.00 34.72
N ASP A 457 -6.66 6.78 35.49
CA ASP A 457 -7.85 7.64 35.59
C ASP A 457 -7.53 9.09 36.05
N TYR A 458 -8.06 10.07 35.32
CA TYR A 458 -8.04 11.50 35.68
C TYR A 458 -9.40 11.99 36.18
N TRP A 459 -9.39 12.86 37.20
CA TRP A 459 -10.62 13.45 37.77
C TRP A 459 -11.34 14.40 36.80
N THR A 460 -12.67 14.32 36.76
CA THR A 460 -13.53 15.32 36.08
C THR A 460 -14.45 16.06 37.06
N SER A 461 -15.08 17.12 36.57
CA SER A 461 -16.04 17.96 37.30
C SER A 461 -17.49 17.49 37.21
N ASP A 462 -17.79 16.45 36.42
CA ASP A 462 -19.16 15.95 36.27
C ASP A 462 -19.48 14.92 37.39
N ALA A 463 -20.55 15.17 38.13
CA ALA A 463 -20.98 14.34 39.26
C ALA A 463 -21.71 13.06 38.79
N SER A 464 -21.45 11.94 39.47
CA SER A 464 -21.97 10.61 39.14
C SER A 464 -22.92 10.04 40.20
N GLY A 465 -23.24 10.80 41.24
CA GLY A 465 -24.02 10.39 42.40
C GLY A 465 -23.96 11.44 43.52
N SER A 466 -24.35 11.09 44.75
CA SER A 466 -24.28 12.00 45.90
C SER A 466 -22.84 12.35 46.32
N ASP A 467 -21.95 11.35 46.26
CA ASP A 467 -20.58 11.42 46.80
C ASP A 467 -19.53 10.98 45.77
N GLY A 468 -19.89 10.98 44.48
CA GLY A 468 -19.07 10.46 43.39
C GLY A 468 -19.00 11.36 42.17
N PHE A 469 -17.89 11.26 41.44
CA PHE A 469 -17.62 11.96 40.20
C PHE A 469 -17.14 10.99 39.13
N PHE A 470 -17.28 11.39 37.88
CA PHE A 470 -16.71 10.66 36.75
C PHE A 470 -15.20 10.88 36.65
N ILE A 471 -14.51 9.84 36.21
CA ILE A 471 -13.08 9.81 35.91
C ILE A 471 -12.88 9.27 34.48
N VAL A 472 -11.78 9.63 33.83
CA VAL A 472 -11.48 9.19 32.46
C VAL A 472 -10.07 8.62 32.39
N ASP A 473 -9.98 7.39 31.87
CA ASP A 473 -8.75 6.64 31.58
C ASP A 473 -7.94 7.32 30.45
N ALA A 474 -6.63 7.54 30.67
CA ALA A 474 -5.74 8.24 29.74
C ALA A 474 -5.05 7.35 28.68
N ALA A 475 -5.32 6.04 28.67
CA ALA A 475 -4.83 5.10 27.66
C ALA A 475 -5.90 4.74 26.61
N ASN A 476 -7.18 4.74 26.99
CA ASN A 476 -8.29 4.31 26.14
C ASN A 476 -9.56 5.19 26.21
N GLY A 477 -9.58 6.21 27.08
CA GLY A 477 -10.68 7.17 27.17
C GLY A 477 -11.97 6.62 27.78
N ALA A 478 -11.95 5.44 28.41
CA ALA A 478 -13.10 4.91 29.12
C ALA A 478 -13.51 5.81 30.28
N VAL A 479 -14.83 5.94 30.47
CA VAL A 479 -15.38 6.71 31.58
C VAL A 479 -15.73 5.76 32.72
N ASN A 480 -15.18 6.00 33.90
CA ASN A 480 -15.54 5.32 35.14
C ASN A 480 -16.15 6.32 36.12
N SER A 481 -16.64 5.84 37.25
CA SER A 481 -17.24 6.69 38.31
C SER A 481 -16.79 6.20 39.67
N ASN A 482 -16.28 7.10 40.51
CA ASN A 482 -15.72 6.72 41.82
C ASN A 482 -16.04 7.77 42.90
N SER A 483 -15.97 7.38 44.17
CA SER A 483 -16.24 8.32 45.27
C SER A 483 -15.17 9.40 45.35
N ALA A 484 -15.58 10.64 45.61
CA ALA A 484 -14.73 11.83 45.68
C ALA A 484 -13.57 11.73 46.70
N ARG A 485 -13.61 10.73 47.60
CA ARG A 485 -12.59 10.45 48.62
C ARG A 485 -11.41 9.61 48.11
N TYR A 486 -11.54 8.93 46.97
CA TYR A 486 -10.42 8.20 46.35
C TYR A 486 -9.45 9.17 45.66
N TYR A 487 -8.22 8.72 45.42
CA TYR A 487 -7.17 9.55 44.82
C TYR A 487 -7.02 9.20 43.33
N HIS A 488 -7.14 10.20 42.47
CA HIS A 488 -6.98 10.09 41.02
C HIS A 488 -6.22 11.31 40.48
N TYR A 489 -5.74 11.22 39.25
CA TYR A 489 -4.75 12.17 38.73
C TYR A 489 -5.36 13.53 38.38
N GLY A 490 -4.55 14.58 38.55
CA GLY A 490 -4.94 15.97 38.33
C GLY A 490 -4.71 16.38 36.88
N LEU A 491 -5.77 16.78 36.19
CA LEU A 491 -5.71 17.44 34.90
C LEU A 491 -6.58 18.70 34.97
N CYS A 492 -6.07 19.80 34.45
CA CYS A 492 -6.72 21.09 34.41
C CYS A 492 -6.87 21.54 32.97
N SER A 493 -7.84 22.42 32.74
CA SER A 493 -8.23 22.90 31.42
C SER A 493 -8.57 24.39 31.45
N ALA A 494 -8.19 25.09 30.39
CA ALA A 494 -8.68 26.43 30.05
C ALA A 494 -9.28 26.38 28.64
N PRO A 495 -10.29 27.23 28.33
CA PRO A 495 -10.74 27.45 26.96
C PRO A 495 -9.57 27.80 26.04
#